data_AF-A0A496XNB8-F1
#
_entry.id   AF-A0A496XNB8-F1
#
_cell.length_a   1.000
_cell.length_b   1.000
_cell.length_c   1.000
_cell.angle_alpha   90.00
_cell.angle_beta   90.00
_cell.angle_gamma   90.00
#
_symmetry.space_group_name_H-M   'P 1'
#
loop_
_entity.id
_entity.type
_entity.pdbx_description
1 polymer ?
#
loop_
_entity_poly.entity_id
_entity_poly.type
_entity_poly.pdbx_seq_one_letter_code
_entity_poly.pdbx_strand_id
1 'polypeptide(L)'
;MTQDSKNDLLLEFDTNDLSPGQIRLIRNYYSTLLDILKTDQEQGYFEGAADLLRITAALIKEAPFADHSKKSHQALEYAMETLQERIQIAKVDFYDN
;
A
#
# COMPACT_ATOMS: atom_id res chain seq x y z
N MET A 1 -38.77 -11.40 0.13
CA MET A 1 -37.36 -11.70 0.40
C MET A 1 -36.56 -11.19 -0.79
N THR A 2 -36.11 -9.95 -0.73
CA THR A 2 -35.25 -9.34 -1.74
C THR A 2 -33.83 -9.86 -1.52
N GLN A 3 -33.23 -10.45 -2.54
CA GLN A 3 -31.82 -10.83 -2.53
C GLN A 3 -30.97 -9.57 -2.35
N ASP A 4 -30.25 -9.47 -1.24
CA ASP A 4 -29.09 -8.59 -1.15
C ASP A 4 -28.05 -9.08 -2.15
N SER A 5 -27.96 -8.41 -3.29
CA SER A 5 -26.82 -8.53 -4.19
C SER A 5 -25.59 -8.06 -3.43
N LYS A 6 -24.76 -9.00 -2.95
CA LYS A 6 -23.46 -8.66 -2.36
C LYS A 6 -22.66 -7.88 -3.40
N ASN A 7 -22.32 -6.63 -3.08
CA ASN A 7 -21.43 -5.78 -3.87
C ASN A 7 -19.98 -6.27 -3.71
N ASP A 8 -19.71 -7.50 -4.11
CA ASP A 8 -18.36 -8.07 -4.06
C ASP A 8 -17.52 -7.44 -5.18
N LEU A 9 -16.35 -6.91 -4.82
CA LEU A 9 -15.35 -6.44 -5.78
C LEU A 9 -14.46 -7.60 -6.19
N LEU A 10 -14.53 -8.00 -7.45
CA LEU A 10 -13.61 -8.99 -8.05
C LEU A 10 -12.43 -8.26 -8.71
N LEU A 11 -11.22 -8.68 -8.36
CA LEU A 11 -9.98 -8.21 -8.99
C LEU A 11 -9.30 -9.37 -9.73
N GLU A 12 -9.05 -9.18 -11.02
CA GLU A 12 -8.35 -10.14 -11.88
C GLU A 12 -7.01 -9.52 -12.33
N PHE A 13 -5.93 -10.29 -12.23
CA PHE A 13 -4.58 -9.88 -12.59
C PHE A 13 -4.01 -10.86 -13.60
N ASP A 14 -3.46 -10.36 -14.70
CA ASP A 14 -2.56 -11.15 -15.53
C ASP A 14 -1.22 -11.29 -14.78
N THR A 15 -0.83 -12.54 -14.52
CA THR A 15 0.38 -12.87 -13.76
C THR A 15 1.49 -13.47 -14.60
N ASN A 16 1.37 -13.50 -15.93
CA ASN A 16 2.33 -14.19 -16.80
C ASN A 16 3.78 -13.68 -16.63
N ASP A 17 3.96 -12.38 -16.41
CA ASP A 17 5.27 -11.73 -16.26
C ASP A 17 5.62 -11.41 -14.79
N LEU A 18 4.87 -11.95 -13.84
CA LEU A 18 5.08 -11.71 -12.41
C LEU A 18 5.79 -12.89 -11.74
N SER A 19 6.78 -12.57 -10.92
CA SER A 19 7.44 -13.57 -10.08
C SER A 19 6.48 -14.08 -9.00
N PRO A 20 6.66 -15.31 -8.51
CA PRO A 20 5.90 -15.81 -7.36
C PRO A 20 6.00 -14.92 -6.11
N GLY A 21 7.12 -14.21 -5.96
CA GLY A 21 7.34 -13.23 -4.89
C GLY A 21 6.44 -12.00 -5.06
N GLN A 22 6.41 -11.42 -6.26
CA GLN A 22 5.54 -10.29 -6.58
C GLN A 22 4.05 -10.63 -6.39
N ILE A 23 3.61 -11.81 -6.87
CA ILE A 23 2.23 -12.27 -6.68
C ILE A 23 1.88 -12.40 -5.20
N ARG A 24 2.80 -12.92 -4.38
CA ARG A 24 2.60 -13.02 -2.93
C ARG A 24 2.51 -11.65 -2.28
N LEU A 25 3.38 -10.71 -2.65
CA LEU A 25 3.34 -9.34 -2.13
C LEU A 25 2.03 -8.64 -2.49
N ILE A 26 1.51 -8.82 -3.70
CA ILE A 26 0.21 -8.28 -4.14
C ILE A 26 -0.92 -8.84 -3.26
N ARG A 27 -0.96 -10.15 -3.02
CA ARG A 27 -1.97 -10.76 -2.13
C ARG A 27 -1.88 -10.21 -0.71
N ASN A 28 -0.67 -10.10 -0.17
CA ASN A 28 -0.46 -9.55 1.17
C ASN A 28 -0.89 -8.09 1.25
N TYR A 29 -0.56 -7.28 0.24
CA TYR A 29 -0.98 -5.88 0.15
C TYR A 29 -2.50 -5.77 0.22
N TYR A 30 -3.23 -6.56 -0.57
CA TYR A 30 -4.69 -6.54 -0.56
C TYR A 30 -5.29 -7.00 0.77
N SER A 31 -4.80 -8.10 1.34
CA SER A 31 -5.28 -8.57 2.65
C SER A 31 -5.06 -7.52 3.73
N THR A 32 -3.85 -6.97 3.83
CA THR A 32 -3.51 -5.94 4.81
C THR A 32 -4.33 -4.67 4.61
N LEU A 33 -4.57 -4.24 3.36
CA LEU A 33 -5.45 -3.11 3.07
C LEU A 33 -6.88 -3.36 3.58
N LEU A 34 -7.43 -4.55 3.34
CA LEU A 34 -8.78 -4.89 3.79
C LEU A 34 -8.88 -4.94 5.32
N ASP A 35 -7.84 -5.41 6.00
CA ASP A 35 -7.79 -5.47 7.46
C ASP A 35 -7.76 -4.06 8.06
N ILE A 36 -6.93 -3.15 7.51
CA ILE A 36 -6.85 -1.75 7.95
C ILE A 36 -8.18 -1.03 7.74
N LEU A 37 -8.88 -1.29 6.64
CA LEU A 37 -10.15 -0.63 6.34
C LEU A 37 -11.32 -1.12 7.22
N LYS A 38 -11.15 -2.22 7.95
CA LYS A 38 -12.20 -2.86 8.76
C LYS A 38 -11.89 -2.89 10.25
N THR A 39 -10.65 -2.67 10.65
CA THR A 39 -10.26 -2.69 12.07
C THR A 39 -10.90 -1.52 12.82
N ASP A 40 -11.43 -1.79 14.00
CA ASP A 40 -11.87 -0.80 14.98
C ASP A 40 -10.82 -0.55 16.08
N GLN A 41 -9.74 -1.33 16.08
CA GLN A 41 -8.64 -1.22 17.03
C GLN A 41 -7.58 -0.24 16.51
N GLU A 42 -7.27 0.78 17.32
CA GLU A 42 -6.23 1.77 17.06
C GLU A 42 -4.86 1.11 16.78
N GLN A 43 -4.47 0.15 17.62
CA GLN A 43 -3.22 -0.59 17.44
C GLN A 43 -3.19 -1.34 16.09
N GLY A 44 -4.28 -2.03 15.75
CA GLY A 44 -4.40 -2.75 14.48
C GLY A 44 -4.32 -1.81 13.27
N TYR A 45 -4.89 -0.61 13.39
CA TYR A 45 -4.77 0.42 12.35
C TYR A 45 -3.32 0.88 12.17
N PHE A 46 -2.61 1.21 13.26
CA PHE A 46 -1.23 1.69 13.17
C PHE A 46 -0.25 0.63 12.68
N GLU A 47 -0.31 -0.58 13.23
CA GLU A 47 0.54 -1.70 12.81
C GLU A 47 0.25 -2.08 11.36
N GLY A 48 -1.03 -2.18 11.00
CA GLY A 48 -1.45 -2.46 9.63
C GLY A 48 -0.95 -1.40 8.65
N ALA A 49 -1.12 -0.10 8.96
CA ALA A 49 -0.66 0.99 8.11
C ALA A 49 0.86 0.94 7.88
N ALA A 50 1.64 0.67 8.93
CA ALA A 50 3.09 0.50 8.82
C ALA A 50 3.46 -0.69 7.93
N ASP A 51 2.77 -1.82 8.09
CA ASP A 51 3.00 -3.01 7.27
C ASP A 51 2.58 -2.82 5.81
N LEU A 52 1.49 -2.11 5.54
CA LEU A 52 1.06 -1.79 4.17
C LEU A 52 2.12 -0.96 3.44
N LEU A 53 2.71 0.04 4.11
CA LEU A 53 3.81 0.84 3.58
C LEU A 53 5.07 -0.01 3.34
N ARG A 54 5.39 -0.93 4.25
CA ARG A 54 6.51 -1.87 4.10
C ARG A 54 6.32 -2.79 2.89
N ILE A 55 5.12 -3.33 2.69
CA ILE A 55 4.79 -4.17 1.53
C ILE A 55 4.86 -3.35 0.24
N THR A 56 4.38 -2.10 0.26
CA THR A 56 4.50 -1.17 -0.89
C THR A 56 5.96 -0.95 -1.26
N ALA A 57 6.82 -0.68 -0.28
CA ALA A 57 8.25 -0.51 -0.52
C ALA A 57 8.91 -1.78 -1.09
N ALA A 58 8.49 -2.96 -0.64
CA ALA A 58 8.95 -4.23 -1.20
C ALA A 58 8.51 -4.41 -2.65
N LEU A 59 7.24 -4.10 -2.99
CA LEU A 59 6.74 -4.14 -4.36
C LEU A 59 7.52 -3.22 -5.30
N ILE A 60 7.86 -2.00 -4.85
CA ILE A 60 8.68 -1.05 -5.62
C ILE A 60 10.09 -1.61 -5.86
N LYS A 61 10.69 -2.28 -4.87
CA LYS A 61 12.02 -2.89 -4.99
C LYS A 61 12.05 -4.10 -5.92
N GLU A 62 10.96 -4.87 -5.97
CA GLU A 62 10.83 -6.04 -6.84
C GLU A 62 10.44 -5.67 -8.28
N ALA A 63 10.17 -4.39 -8.58
CA ALA A 63 9.81 -3.96 -9.93
C ALA A 63 10.98 -4.21 -10.92
N PRO A 64 10.71 -4.58 -12.19
CA PRO A 64 11.78 -4.85 -13.17
C PRO A 64 12.78 -3.69 -13.35
N PHE A 65 12.32 -2.45 -13.20
CA PHE A 65 13.19 -1.26 -13.27
C PHE A 65 14.18 -1.16 -12.10
N ALA A 66 13.82 -1.72 -10.95
CA ALA A 66 14.62 -1.69 -9.73
C ALA A 66 15.74 -2.75 -9.70
N ASP A 67 15.67 -3.76 -10.58
CA ASP A 67 16.52 -4.97 -10.55
C ASP A 67 18.03 -4.67 -10.70
N HIS A 68 18.43 -3.47 -11.16
CA HIS A 68 19.84 -3.16 -11.46
C HIS A 68 20.34 -1.77 -11.02
N SER A 69 19.80 -1.12 -9.98
CA SER A 69 20.41 0.17 -9.58
C SER A 69 20.17 0.67 -8.14
N LYS A 70 21.08 1.55 -7.70
CA LYS A 70 20.88 2.49 -6.57
C LYS A 70 19.60 3.35 -6.69
N LYS A 71 18.92 3.37 -7.85
CA LYS A 71 17.75 4.21 -8.10
C LYS A 71 16.48 3.71 -7.41
N SER A 72 16.39 2.43 -7.07
CA SER A 72 15.27 1.92 -6.26
C SER A 72 15.24 2.56 -4.86
N HIS A 73 16.41 2.83 -4.29
CA HIS A 73 16.53 3.57 -3.03
C HIS A 73 16.15 5.04 -3.21
N GLN A 74 16.63 5.68 -4.28
CA GLN A 74 16.27 7.07 -4.60
C GLN A 74 14.76 7.25 -4.84
N ALA A 75 14.11 6.27 -5.48
CA ALA A 75 12.66 6.29 -5.67
C ALA A 75 11.90 6.21 -4.34
N LEU A 76 12.39 5.39 -3.40
CA LEU A 76 11.83 5.31 -2.05
C LEU A 76 12.09 6.58 -1.24
N GLU A 77 13.30 7.13 -1.31
CA GLU A 77 13.67 8.41 -0.67
C GLU A 77 12.75 9.53 -1.16
N TYR A 78 12.63 9.69 -2.48
CA TYR A 78 11.73 10.68 -3.09
C TYR A 78 10.26 10.50 -2.67
N ALA A 79 9.77 9.25 -2.60
CA ALA A 79 8.41 8.98 -2.15
C ALA A 79 8.20 9.34 -0.67
N MET A 80 9.19 9.07 0.19
CA MET A 80 9.16 9.42 1.61
C MET A 80 9.21 10.94 1.83
N GLU A 81 10.07 11.65 1.09
CA GLU A 81 10.13 13.12 1.12
C GLU A 81 8.78 13.72 0.72
N THR A 82 8.21 13.28 -0.40
CA THR A 82 6.89 13.73 -0.88
C THR A 82 5.77 13.44 0.14
N LEU A 83 5.79 12.28 0.78
CA LEU A 83 4.81 11.91 1.79
C LEU A 83 4.94 12.80 3.04
N GLN A 84 6.17 13.04 3.50
CA GLN A 84 6.43 13.93 4.63
C GLN A 84 5.97 15.36 4.35
N GLU A 85 6.26 15.90 3.17
CA GLU A 85 5.80 17.22 2.74
C GLU A 85 4.27 17.31 2.79
N ARG A 86 3.55 16.32 2.25
CA ARG A 86 2.08 16.27 2.30
C ARG A 86 1.54 16.25 3.73
N ILE A 87 2.16 15.50 4.63
CA ILE A 87 1.77 15.46 6.05
C ILE A 87 1.98 16.83 6.70
N GLN A 88 3.06 17.53 6.39
CA GLN A 88 3.31 18.86 6.94
C GLN A 88 2.30 19.89 6.43
N ILE A 89 1.96 19.87 5.14
CA ILE A 89 0.92 20.73 4.57
C ILE A 89 -0.42 20.47 5.26
N ALA A 90 -0.82 19.19 5.38
CA ALA A 90 -2.08 18.84 6.04
C ALA A 90 -2.13 19.30 7.51
N LYS A 91 -1.00 19.28 8.23
CA LYS A 91 -0.94 19.82 9.61
C LYS A 91 -1.22 21.32 9.64
N VAL A 92 -0.73 22.09 8.67
CA VAL A 92 -1.00 23.54 8.60
C VAL A 92 -2.51 23.80 8.45
N ASP A 93 -3.20 23.02 7.63
CA ASP A 93 -4.66 23.14 7.45
C ASP A 93 -5.47 22.83 8.74
N PHE A 94 -4.93 22.03 9.66
CA PHE A 94 -5.54 21.77 10.98
C PHE A 94 -5.36 22.93 11.97
N TYR A 95 -4.33 23.77 11.83
CA TYR A 95 -4.09 24.91 12.73
C TYR A 95 -4.85 26.18 12.31
N ASP A 96 -5.35 26.24 11.06
CA ASP A 96 -6.10 27.38 10.51
C ASP A 96 -7.64 27.26 10.64
N ASN A 97 -8.15 26.29 11.42
CA ASN A 97 -9.57 26.16 11.81
C ASN A 97 -9.75 26.24 13.33
#